data_AF-A0A371PY52-F1
#
_entry.id   AF-A0A371PY52-F1
#
_cell.length_a   1.000
_cell.length_b   1.000
_cell.length_c   1.000
_cell.angle_alpha   90.00
_cell.angle_beta   90.00
_cell.angle_gamma   90.00
#
_symmetry.space_group_name_H-M   'P 1'
#
loop_
_entity.id
_entity.type
_entity.pdbx_description
1 polymer ?
#
loop_
_entity_poly.entity_id
_entity_poly.type
_entity_poly.pdbx_seq_one_letter_code
_entity_poly.pdbx_strand_id
1 'polypeptide(L)'
;MSKYPNRGRQGMPGKVIHRLPTSYAHDPQTGKLAVYDEAAGGTWSRPQVFPSGGDGLVSTADDYTAFQRMLLNKGACDGGRILPRASVELMTTDHLTPERRLGKDAFFGSAGGAGFGTRDGFGMAVRARRRDLPSVGRFGWDGGLGPSAYADPAQGLTGVPLTQAAMDSPDCLHLAQDFRATAYRSIDD
;
A
#
# COMPACT_ATOMS: atom_id res chain seq x y z
N MET A 1 -41.88 -4.39 -0.36
CA MET A 1 -41.20 -4.05 -1.62
C MET A 1 -40.36 -2.79 -1.42
N SER A 2 -39.05 -2.94 -1.17
CA SER A 2 -38.14 -1.81 -0.93
C SER A 2 -37.50 -1.37 -2.25
N LYS A 3 -37.72 -0.10 -2.63
CA LYS A 3 -37.30 0.56 -3.87
C LYS A 3 -35.94 1.24 -3.72
N TYR A 4 -34.86 0.48 -3.52
CA TYR A 4 -33.51 1.03 -3.64
C TYR A 4 -32.62 0.06 -4.43
N PRO A 5 -32.28 0.37 -5.70
CA PRO A 5 -31.39 -0.47 -6.47
C PRO A 5 -29.97 -0.35 -5.92
N ASN A 6 -29.38 -1.52 -5.66
CA ASN A 6 -28.01 -1.80 -5.27
C ASN A 6 -26.99 -0.94 -6.06
N ARG A 7 -26.58 0.21 -5.52
CA ARG A 7 -25.42 0.99 -6.00
C ARG A 7 -24.34 0.91 -4.93
N GLY A 8 -23.24 0.22 -5.23
CA GLY A 8 -22.07 0.16 -4.34
C GLY A 8 -21.45 -1.23 -4.14
N ARG A 9 -21.54 -2.14 -5.11
CA ARG A 9 -20.77 -3.39 -5.07
C ARG A 9 -19.37 -3.12 -5.59
N GLN A 10 -18.41 -2.89 -4.68
CA GLN A 10 -16.99 -2.87 -5.03
C GLN A 10 -16.52 -4.31 -5.30
N GLY A 11 -16.36 -4.59 -6.59
CA GLY A 11 -15.72 -5.76 -7.17
C GLY A 11 -15.31 -5.38 -8.58
N MET A 12 -14.30 -6.04 -9.15
CA MET A 12 -13.95 -5.79 -10.55
C MET A 12 -15.19 -6.06 -11.44
N PRO A 13 -15.53 -5.17 -12.40
CA PRO A 13 -16.49 -5.50 -13.43
C PRO A 13 -16.01 -6.77 -14.15
N GLY A 14 -16.92 -7.69 -14.52
CA GLY A 14 -16.55 -8.98 -15.13
C GLY A 14 -15.63 -8.90 -16.37
N LYS A 15 -15.48 -7.71 -16.97
CA LYS A 15 -14.57 -7.43 -18.08
C LYS A 15 -13.08 -7.36 -17.71
N VAL A 16 -12.72 -7.30 -16.43
CA VAL A 16 -11.32 -7.06 -15.99
C VAL A 16 -10.73 -8.23 -15.19
N ILE A 17 -11.51 -9.29 -14.92
CA ILE A 17 -11.08 -10.46 -14.14
C ILE A 17 -9.83 -11.13 -14.74
N HIS A 18 -9.67 -11.11 -16.07
CA HIS A 18 -8.49 -11.66 -16.75
C HIS A 18 -7.16 -10.97 -16.38
N ARG A 19 -7.20 -9.80 -15.73
CA ARG A 19 -6.03 -9.07 -15.23
C ARG A 19 -5.74 -9.35 -13.75
N LEU A 20 -6.61 -10.07 -13.06
CA LEU A 20 -6.42 -10.45 -11.66
C LEU A 20 -5.50 -11.67 -11.59
N PRO A 21 -4.32 -11.59 -10.96
CA PRO A 21 -3.48 -12.77 -10.74
C PRO A 21 -3.96 -13.61 -9.53
N THR A 22 -3.57 -14.89 -9.52
CA THR A 22 -3.66 -15.74 -8.33
C THR A 22 -2.69 -15.22 -7.26
N SER A 23 -3.13 -15.18 -6.01
CA SER A 23 -2.32 -14.80 -4.85
C SER A 23 -1.93 -16.02 -4.02
N TYR A 24 -0.81 -15.91 -3.32
CA TYR A 24 -0.16 -17.00 -2.62
C TYR A 24 0.17 -16.61 -1.17
N ALA A 25 0.13 -17.60 -0.28
CA ALA A 25 0.51 -17.49 1.12
C ALA A 25 1.25 -18.77 1.54
N HIS A 26 2.10 -18.69 2.55
CA HIS A 26 2.73 -19.86 3.12
C HIS A 26 1.71 -20.64 3.95
N ASP A 27 1.60 -21.94 3.67
CA ASP A 27 0.80 -22.85 4.48
C ASP A 27 1.37 -22.92 5.91
N PRO A 28 0.59 -22.63 6.97
CA PRO A 28 1.12 -22.55 8.32
C PRO A 28 1.66 -23.87 8.89
N GLN A 29 1.28 -25.02 8.32
CA GLN A 29 1.69 -26.34 8.80
C GLN A 29 2.98 -26.80 8.11
N THR A 30 3.12 -26.51 6.82
CA THR A 30 4.20 -27.00 5.98
C THR A 30 5.24 -25.95 5.64
N GLY A 31 4.92 -24.67 5.84
CA GLY A 31 5.76 -23.53 5.48
C GLY A 31 5.97 -23.37 3.97
N LYS A 32 5.23 -24.11 3.13
CA LYS A 32 5.35 -24.06 1.67
C LYS A 32 4.38 -23.02 1.11
N LEU A 33 4.82 -22.32 0.06
CA LEU A 33 3.95 -21.42 -0.68
C LEU A 33 2.79 -22.21 -1.32
N ALA A 34 1.57 -21.79 -1.04
CA ALA A 34 0.33 -22.37 -1.53
C ALA A 34 -0.58 -21.26 -2.09
N VAL A 35 -1.55 -21.65 -2.91
CA VAL A 35 -2.56 -20.72 -3.41
C VAL A 35 -3.40 -20.22 -2.24
N TYR A 36 -3.49 -18.90 -2.09
CA TYR A 36 -4.34 -18.22 -1.11
C TYR A 36 -5.69 -17.83 -1.74
N ASP A 37 -5.67 -17.19 -2.91
CA ASP A 37 -6.88 -16.82 -3.65
C ASP A 37 -6.66 -16.96 -5.15
N GLU A 38 -7.54 -17.71 -5.81
CA GLU A 38 -7.49 -17.94 -7.26
C GLU A 38 -7.93 -16.71 -8.05
N ALA A 39 -7.26 -16.44 -9.17
CA ALA A 39 -7.66 -15.39 -10.11
C ALA A 39 -9.13 -15.52 -10.55
N ALA A 40 -9.56 -16.74 -10.87
CA ALA A 40 -10.91 -17.06 -11.33
C ALA A 40 -11.65 -17.86 -10.25
N GLY A 41 -12.82 -17.36 -9.85
CA GLY A 41 -13.63 -18.00 -8.81
C GLY A 41 -13.14 -17.74 -7.38
N GLY A 42 -12.01 -17.06 -7.20
CA GLY A 42 -11.53 -16.60 -5.91
C GLY A 42 -12.36 -15.45 -5.34
N THR A 43 -12.07 -15.14 -4.08
CA THR A 43 -12.73 -14.10 -3.30
C THR A 43 -12.59 -12.72 -3.92
N TRP A 44 -11.44 -12.38 -4.48
CA TRP A 44 -11.22 -11.06 -5.07
C TRP A 44 -11.78 -10.92 -6.50
N SER A 45 -12.14 -12.05 -7.12
CA SER A 45 -12.79 -12.09 -8.45
C SER A 45 -14.28 -11.72 -8.44
N ARG A 46 -14.86 -11.57 -7.24
CA ARG A 46 -16.27 -11.26 -7.02
C ARG A 46 -16.43 -9.98 -6.18
N PRO A 47 -17.59 -9.29 -6.27
CA PRO A 47 -17.86 -8.16 -5.40
C PRO A 47 -17.85 -8.54 -3.92
N GLN A 48 -17.18 -7.73 -3.12
CA GLN A 48 -17.13 -7.91 -1.68
C GLN A 48 -18.50 -7.61 -1.06
N VAL A 49 -18.88 -8.41 -0.06
CA VAL A 49 -20.17 -8.28 0.63
C VAL A 49 -20.24 -7.00 1.46
N PHE A 50 -19.07 -6.51 1.90
CA PHE A 50 -18.93 -5.28 2.67
C PHE A 50 -17.77 -4.43 2.10
N PRO A 51 -18.01 -3.16 1.74
CA PRO A 51 -16.94 -2.26 1.33
C PRO A 51 -16.11 -1.83 2.55
N SER A 52 -14.92 -2.39 2.69
CA SER A 52 -13.95 -2.02 3.71
C SER A 52 -13.03 -0.93 3.20
N GLY A 53 -12.77 0.08 4.03
CA GLY A 53 -11.79 1.13 3.72
C GLY A 53 -10.34 0.76 4.10
N GLY A 54 -10.16 -0.35 4.84
CA GLY A 54 -8.85 -0.80 5.32
C GLY A 54 -8.25 -1.95 4.53
N ASP A 55 -9.07 -2.70 3.77
CA ASP A 55 -8.67 -3.83 2.96
C ASP A 55 -9.67 -4.07 1.80
N GLY A 56 -9.37 -5.05 0.95
CA GLY A 56 -10.30 -5.55 -0.06
C GLY A 56 -10.47 -4.73 -1.33
N LEU A 57 -9.67 -3.67 -1.50
CA LEU A 57 -9.54 -2.98 -2.78
C LEU A 57 -8.61 -3.76 -3.72
N VAL A 58 -9.05 -3.88 -4.97
CA VAL A 58 -8.26 -4.45 -6.07
C VAL A 58 -7.97 -3.35 -7.07
N SER A 59 -6.72 -3.22 -7.49
CA SER A 59 -6.27 -2.15 -8.39
C SER A 59 -5.18 -2.67 -9.34
N THR A 60 -4.70 -1.80 -10.23
CA THR A 60 -3.59 -2.07 -11.14
C THR A 60 -2.39 -1.21 -10.76
N ALA A 61 -1.20 -1.57 -11.25
CA ALA A 61 0.00 -0.74 -11.05
C ALA A 61 -0.23 0.68 -11.58
N ASP A 62 -0.79 0.82 -12.78
CA ASP A 62 -1.06 2.12 -13.41
C ASP A 62 -2.03 2.98 -12.59
N ASP A 63 -3.15 2.39 -12.15
CA ASP A 63 -4.16 3.10 -11.36
C ASP A 63 -3.60 3.57 -10.02
N TYR A 64 -2.84 2.69 -9.34
CA TYR A 64 -2.27 3.02 -8.04
C TYR A 64 -1.09 3.99 -8.16
N THR A 65 -0.29 3.92 -9.24
CA THR A 65 0.72 4.91 -9.56
C THR A 65 0.08 6.28 -9.85
N ALA A 66 -1.05 6.34 -10.56
CA ALA A 66 -1.79 7.59 -10.77
C ALA A 66 -2.27 8.19 -9.44
N PHE A 67 -2.76 7.34 -8.52
CA PHE A 67 -3.13 7.78 -7.17
C PHE A 67 -1.92 8.34 -6.40
N GLN A 68 -0.78 7.65 -6.41
CA GLN A 68 0.43 8.13 -5.73
C GLN A 68 0.97 9.42 -6.34
N ARG A 69 0.94 9.55 -7.67
CA ARG A 69 1.31 10.79 -8.37
C ARG A 69 0.40 11.94 -8.00
N MET A 70 -0.90 11.70 -7.82
CA MET A 70 -1.83 12.74 -7.35
C MET A 70 -1.46 13.25 -5.95
N LEU A 71 -1.09 12.35 -5.03
CA LEU A 71 -0.61 12.74 -3.70
C LEU A 71 0.74 13.47 -3.76
N LEU A 72 1.69 12.97 -4.56
CA LEU A 72 2.98 13.60 -4.80
C LEU A 72 2.83 15.03 -5.37
N ASN A 73 1.84 15.22 -6.25
CA ASN A 73 1.45 16.51 -6.83
C ASN A 73 0.51 17.31 -5.92
N LYS A 74 0.52 17.04 -4.61
CA LYS A 74 -0.22 17.78 -3.58
C LYS A 74 -1.72 17.86 -3.87
N GLY A 75 -2.32 16.77 -4.35
CA GLY A 75 -3.77 16.64 -4.56
C GLY A 75 -4.25 16.90 -5.99
N ALA A 76 -3.34 17.12 -6.94
CA ALA A 76 -3.68 17.42 -8.34
C ALA A 76 -3.29 16.28 -9.29
N CYS A 77 -4.10 16.07 -10.32
CA CYS A 77 -3.82 15.21 -11.46
C CYS A 77 -4.20 15.94 -12.77
N ASP A 78 -4.01 15.29 -13.91
CA ASP A 78 -4.25 15.90 -15.23
C ASP A 78 -5.71 16.38 -15.41
N GLY A 79 -6.66 15.75 -14.72
CA GLY A 79 -8.08 16.13 -14.72
C GLY A 79 -8.45 17.24 -13.73
N GLY A 80 -7.48 17.81 -13.01
CA GLY A 80 -7.68 18.87 -12.02
C GLY A 80 -7.34 18.46 -10.60
N ARG A 81 -7.85 19.23 -9.63
CA ARG A 81 -7.56 19.04 -8.21
C ARG A 81 -8.61 18.13 -7.56
N ILE A 82 -8.18 16.97 -7.10
CA ILE A 82 -9.02 16.01 -6.38
C ILE A 82 -9.03 16.33 -4.88
N LEU A 83 -7.87 16.71 -4.31
CA LEU A 83 -7.73 17.07 -2.91
C LEU A 83 -7.14 18.48 -2.74
N PRO A 84 -7.61 19.26 -1.75
CA PRO A 84 -6.93 20.48 -1.36
C PRO A 84 -5.49 20.18 -0.96
N ARG A 85 -4.56 21.05 -1.37
CA ARG A 85 -3.14 20.94 -1.02
C ARG A 85 -2.92 20.79 0.49
N ALA A 86 -3.62 21.62 1.28
CA ALA A 86 -3.54 21.58 2.74
C ALA A 86 -4.00 20.23 3.32
N SER A 87 -4.98 19.57 2.71
CA SER A 87 -5.43 18.24 3.15
C SER A 87 -4.35 17.19 2.90
N VAL A 88 -3.69 17.21 1.74
CA VAL A 88 -2.60 16.28 1.44
C VAL A 88 -1.43 16.51 2.38
N GLU A 89 -1.04 17.76 2.61
CA GLU A 89 0.03 18.12 3.55
C GLU A 89 -0.27 17.61 4.97
N LEU A 90 -1.52 17.75 5.44
CA LEU A 90 -1.94 17.18 6.72
C LEU A 90 -1.88 15.65 6.71
N MET A 91 -2.38 14.98 5.67
CA MET A 91 -2.35 13.51 5.57
C MET A 91 -0.92 12.94 5.60
N THR A 92 0.04 13.65 5.00
CA THR A 92 1.42 13.19 4.84
C THR A 92 2.38 13.78 5.90
N THR A 93 1.85 14.26 7.02
CA THR A 93 2.62 14.75 8.17
C THR A 93 2.64 13.71 9.30
N ASP A 94 3.73 13.65 10.07
CA ASP A 94 3.78 12.83 11.28
C ASP A 94 2.88 13.45 12.37
N HIS A 95 1.91 12.67 12.84
CA HIS A 95 0.95 13.06 13.89
C HIS A 95 1.18 12.32 15.22
N LEU A 96 2.25 11.53 15.33
CA LEU A 96 2.53 10.78 16.56
C LEU A 96 3.21 11.67 17.59
N THR A 97 2.62 11.72 18.79
CA THR A 97 3.29 12.25 19.97
C THR A 97 4.34 11.25 20.46
N PRO A 98 5.33 11.66 21.27
CA PRO A 98 6.32 10.75 21.86
C PRO A 98 5.68 9.55 22.58
N GLU A 99 4.60 9.76 23.32
CA GLU A 99 3.89 8.72 24.09
C GLU A 99 3.23 7.69 23.15
N ARG A 100 2.59 8.18 22.07
CA ARG A 100 1.99 7.31 21.04
C ARG A 100 3.05 6.51 20.29
N ARG A 101 4.23 7.09 20.10
CA ARG A 101 5.37 6.41 19.47
C ARG A 101 5.87 5.24 20.31
N LEU A 102 5.90 5.37 21.64
CA LEU A 102 6.23 4.27 22.55
C LEU A 102 5.21 3.12 22.45
N GLY A 103 3.91 3.43 22.47
CA GLY A 103 2.86 2.43 22.30
C GLY A 103 2.94 1.71 20.94
N LYS A 104 3.21 2.47 19.88
CA LYS A 104 3.48 1.93 18.55
C LYS A 104 4.69 0.98 18.55
N ASP A 105 5.81 1.38 19.15
CA ASP A 105 7.03 0.58 19.20
C ASP A 105 6.83 -0.73 19.98
N ALA A 106 5.95 -0.75 20.98
CA ALA A 106 5.58 -1.97 21.68
C ALA A 106 4.78 -2.96 20.80
N PHE A 107 3.90 -2.46 19.94
CA PHE A 107 3.06 -3.30 19.07
C PHE A 107 3.77 -3.74 17.78
N PHE A 108 4.64 -2.89 17.25
CA PHE A 108 5.25 -3.06 15.93
C PHE A 108 6.77 -3.27 15.95
N GLY A 109 7.38 -3.24 17.13
CA GLY A 109 8.83 -3.25 17.32
C GLY A 109 9.48 -1.88 17.08
N SER A 110 10.50 -1.56 17.88
CA SER A 110 11.27 -0.30 17.82
C SER A 110 12.09 -0.13 16.53
N ALA A 111 12.40 -1.24 15.86
CA ALA A 111 13.19 -1.25 14.63
C ALA A 111 12.38 -0.83 13.39
N GLY A 112 11.04 -0.77 13.45
CA GLY A 112 10.25 -0.74 12.21
C GLY A 112 10.54 -2.01 11.41
N GLY A 113 10.22 -3.16 12.02
CA GLY A 113 10.62 -4.48 11.55
C GLY A 113 10.42 -4.66 10.06
N ALA A 114 11.27 -5.51 9.46
CA ALA A 114 11.41 -5.74 8.02
C ALA A 114 10.11 -5.90 7.22
N GLY A 115 8.99 -6.20 7.90
CA GLY A 115 7.64 -6.33 7.40
C GLY A 115 6.81 -5.05 7.22
N PHE A 116 7.13 -3.89 7.80
CA PHE A 116 6.12 -2.80 7.85
C PHE A 116 6.66 -1.38 8.11
N GLY A 117 7.50 -0.85 7.21
CA GLY A 117 7.82 0.58 7.09
C GLY A 117 8.19 1.42 8.34
N THR A 118 8.51 2.69 8.13
CA THR A 118 8.62 3.68 9.21
C THR A 118 7.20 4.15 9.58
N ARG A 119 6.58 3.50 10.55
CA ARG A 119 5.17 3.74 10.94
C ARG A 119 4.93 5.05 11.71
N ASP A 120 5.40 6.19 11.23
CA ASP A 120 5.02 7.48 11.82
C ASP A 120 3.80 8.06 11.07
N GLY A 121 2.97 8.86 11.72
CA GLY A 121 1.69 9.34 11.13
C GLY A 121 0.50 8.37 11.16
N PHE A 122 -0.69 8.94 10.95
CA PHE A 122 -1.99 8.26 11.03
C PHE A 122 -2.42 7.74 9.65
N GLY A 123 -1.99 6.52 9.29
CA GLY A 123 -2.46 5.82 8.08
C GLY A 123 -1.62 6.00 6.81
N MET A 124 -0.48 6.69 6.88
CA MET A 124 0.38 6.95 5.71
C MET A 124 1.85 6.52 5.90
N ALA A 125 2.22 5.90 7.03
CA ALA A 125 3.60 5.57 7.42
C ALA A 125 4.62 6.63 6.98
N VAL A 126 4.34 7.88 7.35
CA VAL A 126 5.20 9.02 7.11
C VAL A 126 6.52 8.76 7.81
N ARG A 127 7.61 8.97 7.09
CA ARG A 127 8.94 8.76 7.62
C ARG A 127 9.39 9.96 8.43
N ALA A 128 9.46 9.86 9.77
CA ALA A 128 9.90 10.99 10.60
C ALA A 128 11.44 11.11 10.70
N ARG A 129 12.20 10.05 10.40
CA ARG A 129 13.67 10.02 10.54
C ARG A 129 14.33 9.25 9.40
N ARG A 130 15.47 9.76 8.92
CA ARG A 130 16.30 9.08 7.92
C ARG A 130 17.15 7.99 8.60
N ARG A 131 17.19 6.80 8.02
CA ARG A 131 18.00 5.64 8.47
C ARG A 131 18.68 4.90 7.29
N ASP A 132 18.28 5.20 6.07
CA ASP A 132 18.74 4.65 4.79
C ASP A 132 18.39 5.65 3.67
N LEU A 133 18.35 5.21 2.40
CA LEU A 133 18.19 6.07 1.23
C LEU A 133 16.94 6.98 1.25
N PRO A 134 15.72 6.49 1.60
CA PRO A 134 14.50 7.29 1.57
C PRO A 134 14.53 8.54 2.46
N SER A 135 13.92 9.62 1.96
CA SER A 135 13.90 10.92 2.64
C SER A 135 12.97 10.93 3.85
N VAL A 136 13.23 11.86 4.78
CA VAL A 136 12.22 12.26 5.78
C VAL A 136 11.02 12.83 5.03
N GLY A 137 9.80 12.45 5.44
CA GLY A 137 8.56 12.83 4.76
C GLY A 137 8.09 11.86 3.67
N ARG A 138 8.87 10.83 3.30
CA ARG A 138 8.37 9.73 2.48
C ARG A 138 7.16 9.09 3.15
N PHE A 139 6.11 8.81 2.40
CA PHE A 139 4.89 8.16 2.90
C PHE A 139 4.51 6.97 2.00
N GLY A 140 3.67 6.07 2.52
CA GLY A 140 3.24 4.86 1.83
C GLY A 140 2.75 3.78 2.78
N TRP A 141 2.34 2.63 2.25
CA TRP A 141 1.94 1.48 3.05
C TRP A 141 2.17 0.16 2.31
N ASP A 142 2.27 -0.92 3.08
CA ASP A 142 2.41 -2.28 2.58
C ASP A 142 1.08 -3.03 2.76
N GLY A 143 0.61 -3.70 1.71
CA GLY A 143 -0.59 -4.53 1.71
C GLY A 143 -0.23 -5.98 2.03
N GLY A 144 -0.98 -6.59 2.95
CA GLY A 144 -0.65 -7.91 3.51
C GLY A 144 -0.55 -9.07 2.51
N LEU A 145 -1.05 -8.91 1.29
CA LEU A 145 -0.96 -9.91 0.21
C LEU A 145 0.22 -9.66 -0.76
N GLY A 146 1.14 -8.75 -0.41
CA GLY A 146 2.38 -8.51 -1.17
C GLY A 146 2.51 -7.17 -1.91
N PRO A 147 1.43 -6.44 -2.26
CA PRO A 147 1.56 -5.08 -2.79
C PRO A 147 2.25 -4.13 -1.80
N SER A 148 3.10 -3.23 -2.30
CA SER A 148 3.60 -2.10 -1.52
C SER A 148 3.55 -0.84 -2.39
N ALA A 149 3.31 0.32 -1.77
CA ALA A 149 3.26 1.57 -2.50
C ALA A 149 3.77 2.74 -1.66
N TYR A 150 4.47 3.66 -2.33
CA TYR A 150 5.02 4.84 -1.67
C TYR A 150 5.28 6.03 -2.57
N ALA A 151 5.46 7.20 -1.94
CA ALA A 151 5.90 8.43 -2.58
C ALA A 151 6.90 9.17 -1.68
N ASP A 152 7.92 9.75 -2.31
CA ASP A 152 8.95 10.57 -1.67
C ASP A 152 8.95 11.96 -2.31
N PRO A 153 8.31 12.95 -1.66
CA PRO A 153 8.22 14.31 -2.18
C PRO A 153 9.56 15.00 -2.39
N ALA A 154 10.58 14.66 -1.59
CA ALA A 154 11.88 15.30 -1.70
C ALA A 154 12.67 14.82 -2.94
N GLN A 155 12.34 13.62 -3.42
CA GLN A 155 12.97 13.01 -4.59
C GLN A 155 12.09 13.04 -5.85
N GLY A 156 10.84 13.51 -5.74
CA GLY A 156 9.88 13.41 -6.84
C GLY A 156 9.59 11.98 -7.28
N LEU A 157 9.73 11.00 -6.37
CA LEU A 157 9.69 9.57 -6.67
C LEU A 157 8.39 8.93 -6.17
N THR A 158 7.84 7.99 -6.94
CA THR A 158 6.86 7.02 -6.45
C THR A 158 7.25 5.61 -6.86
N GLY A 159 6.91 4.61 -6.03
CA GLY A 159 7.09 3.20 -6.33
C GLY A 159 5.86 2.39 -5.94
N VAL A 160 5.49 1.42 -6.78
CA VAL A 160 4.32 0.55 -6.58
C VAL A 160 4.68 -0.90 -6.99
N PRO A 161 5.56 -1.61 -6.26
CA PRO A 161 5.79 -3.03 -6.50
C PRO A 161 4.55 -3.84 -6.10
N LEU A 162 3.99 -4.59 -7.05
CA LEU A 162 2.85 -5.48 -6.84
C LEU A 162 3.32 -6.94 -6.90
N THR A 163 3.53 -7.55 -5.74
CA THR A 163 3.82 -8.99 -5.65
C THR A 163 2.55 -9.76 -5.28
N GLN A 164 2.56 -11.08 -5.53
CA GLN A 164 1.42 -11.98 -5.27
C GLN A 164 1.69 -12.92 -4.10
N ALA A 165 2.62 -12.56 -3.21
CA ALA A 165 3.01 -13.36 -2.06
C ALA A 165 2.67 -12.61 -0.78
N ALA A 166 1.94 -13.27 0.10
CA ALA A 166 1.54 -12.71 1.38
C ALA A 166 2.73 -12.41 2.29
N MET A 167 2.53 -11.45 3.18
CA MET A 167 3.52 -10.99 4.16
C MET A 167 3.50 -11.86 5.42
N ASP A 168 3.75 -13.15 5.23
CA ASP A 168 3.60 -14.20 6.25
C ASP A 168 4.90 -15.00 6.50
N SER A 169 6.00 -14.59 5.87
CA SER A 169 7.33 -15.18 6.04
C SER A 169 8.38 -14.10 6.31
N PRO A 170 9.53 -14.43 6.93
CA PRO A 170 10.58 -13.46 7.22
C PRO A 170 11.08 -12.68 5.98
N ASP A 171 11.13 -13.35 4.82
CA ASP A 171 11.68 -12.80 3.58
C ASP A 171 10.62 -12.16 2.68
N CYS A 172 9.34 -12.12 3.09
CA CYS A 172 8.22 -11.71 2.24
C CYS A 172 8.37 -10.31 1.60
N LEU A 173 9.16 -9.42 2.18
CA LEU A 173 9.37 -8.07 1.67
C LEU A 173 10.68 -7.87 0.90
N HIS A 174 11.51 -8.90 0.73
CA HIS A 174 12.82 -8.75 0.08
C HIS A 174 12.71 -8.13 -1.33
N LEU A 175 11.74 -8.56 -2.16
CA LEU A 175 11.52 -8.00 -3.49
C LEU A 175 11.10 -6.52 -3.46
N ALA A 176 10.20 -6.15 -2.54
CA ALA A 176 9.77 -4.76 -2.40
C ALA A 176 10.90 -3.87 -1.87
N GLN A 177 11.75 -4.41 -0.98
CA GLN A 177 12.93 -3.73 -0.46
C GLN A 177 14.00 -3.55 -1.53
N ASP A 178 14.30 -4.58 -2.32
CA ASP A 178 15.28 -4.55 -3.40
C ASP A 178 14.83 -3.62 -4.53
N PHE A 179 13.54 -3.68 -4.91
CA PHE A 179 12.94 -2.74 -5.85
C PHE A 179 13.15 -1.30 -5.38
N ARG A 180 12.79 -1.01 -4.11
CA ARG A 180 12.95 0.33 -3.54
C ARG A 180 14.41 0.76 -3.55
N ALA A 181 15.31 -0.08 -3.03
CA ALA A 181 16.72 0.25 -2.96
C ALA A 181 17.31 0.54 -4.35
N THR A 182 16.89 -0.23 -5.36
CA THR A 182 17.31 -0.02 -6.76
C THR A 182 16.74 1.27 -7.34
N ALA A 183 15.46 1.56 -7.12
CA ALA A 183 14.82 2.79 -7.59
C ALA A 183 15.46 4.05 -6.99
N TYR A 184 15.87 4.02 -5.71
CA TYR A 184 16.58 5.15 -5.11
C TYR A 184 18.02 5.29 -5.62
N ARG A 185 18.70 4.17 -5.92
CA ARG A 185 20.06 4.20 -6.48
C ARG A 185 20.09 4.67 -7.95
N SER A 186 18.96 4.62 -8.66
CA SER A 186 18.87 5.08 -10.04
C SER A 186 18.51 6.55 -10.19
N ILE A 187 18.38 7.29 -9.09
CA ILE A 187 18.23 8.75 -9.13
C ILE A 187 19.65 9.30 -9.28
N ASP A 188 19.95 9.85 -10.46
CA ASP A 188 21.19 10.58 -10.71
C ASP A 188 21.19 11.89 -9.89
N ASP A 189 22.33 12.23 -9.28
CA ASP A 189 22.56 13.52 -8.57
C ASP A 189 22.74 14.70 -9.54
#